data_AF-R5ECI0-F1
#
_entry.id   AF-R5ECI0-F1
#
_cell.length_a   1.000
_cell.length_b   1.000
_cell.length_c   1.000
_cell.angle_alpha   90.00
_cell.angle_beta   90.00
_cell.angle_gamma   90.00
#
_symmetry.space_group_name_H-M   'P 1'
#
loop_
_entity.id
_entity.type
_entity.pdbx_description
1 polymer ?
#
loop_
_entity_poly.entity_id
_entity_poly.type
_entity_poly.pdbx_seq_one_letter_code
_entity_poly.pdbx_strand_id
1 'polypeptide(L)'
;MLTCGEEEKIRERVEMTRLSEEEKKEVAALDDCFQQGIPDEGELEAKIQEVSQYRRLLQEYNQNQLSSVERQRYEQLESAFHDENEPVSVIIGKWNERNNRKAAIPSKQATVAALKNASQEGMKRNPVVLGIGIVALIIAGLLCIRSLWIPGILVLFVGTVIIGIGCRGSEKKEVAEQTATIQALEQEIAQDQQWITQTDTEVKAYLDVHGKHYDEYMAATLLQQIMEESVEYHALQKKKSHAVTAVDEKQLADRRQSIVAFLQRYQQTTGDDAYEEAMYALQTKVQRYQTLAQQESRQRIALEEQKTAVEQLTGFLQSYGYVPATDCRAQLNELQEVVQRYYYADANWKEAVRTLLQFEEQVDTGILEKNAEEKDMPSLEELNDSISVLTQNMQMIHKTITEYQKTLENLGMQYDEWEDKKERLKQLEEIQKEEQQKFHYLKLAKTKLNQAKESLTSRYTAPVLNAFERYYASITGQDNMEFHMDANIAVTVKEQGKQRDIHTLSTGYQDLVGICLRLAFVDAMYEQESPMLILDDPFTNLDDDKVIAARTLLQEVAKKYQVIYFTCSDARSM
;
A
#
# COMPACT_ATOMS: atom_id res chain seq x y z
N MET A 1 -5.52 -59.25 -39.47
CA MET A 1 -4.52 -58.16 -39.51
C MET A 1 -5.03 -56.88 -38.88
N LEU A 2 -6.11 -56.26 -39.38
CA LEU A 2 -6.73 -55.09 -38.76
C LEU A 2 -7.04 -55.34 -37.26
N THR A 3 -7.67 -56.49 -36.98
CA THR A 3 -8.00 -56.94 -35.62
C THR A 3 -6.80 -57.24 -34.71
N CYS A 4 -5.61 -57.55 -35.26
CA CYS A 4 -4.39 -57.78 -34.46
C CYS A 4 -3.67 -56.48 -34.11
N GLY A 5 -3.63 -55.52 -35.05
CA GLY A 5 -3.11 -54.18 -34.77
C GLY A 5 -4.01 -53.40 -33.82
N GLU A 6 -5.30 -53.73 -33.77
CA GLU A 6 -6.25 -53.23 -32.78
C GLU A 6 -6.01 -53.83 -31.40
N GLU A 7 -5.73 -55.14 -31.28
CA GLU A 7 -5.46 -55.81 -29.99
C GLU A 7 -4.21 -55.26 -29.28
N GLU A 8 -3.13 -54.99 -30.01
CA GLU A 8 -1.90 -54.40 -29.45
C GLU A 8 -2.14 -52.97 -28.92
N LYS A 9 -2.85 -52.15 -29.70
CA LYS A 9 -3.25 -50.79 -29.27
C LYS A 9 -4.19 -50.80 -28.07
N ILE A 10 -5.04 -51.82 -27.95
CA ILE A 10 -5.92 -52.01 -26.80
C ILE A 10 -5.10 -52.44 -25.58
N ARG A 11 -4.14 -53.37 -25.72
CA ARG A 11 -3.21 -53.76 -24.66
C ARG A 11 -2.40 -52.59 -24.12
N GLU A 12 -1.80 -51.79 -25.00
CA GLU A 12 -1.07 -50.58 -24.61
C GLU A 12 -1.99 -49.60 -23.85
N ARG A 13 -3.24 -49.43 -24.31
CA ARG A 13 -4.23 -48.58 -23.64
C ARG A 13 -4.61 -49.10 -22.25
N VAL A 14 -4.72 -50.41 -22.07
CA VAL A 14 -4.98 -51.05 -20.76
C VAL A 14 -3.83 -50.75 -19.79
N GLU A 15 -2.57 -50.88 -20.23
CA GLU A 15 -1.41 -50.57 -19.39
C GLU A 15 -1.31 -49.06 -19.10
N MET A 16 -1.55 -48.21 -20.09
CA MET A 16 -1.50 -46.74 -19.93
C MET A 16 -2.61 -46.17 -19.04
N THR A 17 -3.75 -46.85 -18.95
CA THR A 17 -4.88 -46.42 -18.10
C THR A 17 -4.88 -47.10 -16.74
N ARG A 18 -3.90 -47.97 -16.46
CA ARG A 18 -3.81 -48.69 -15.22
C ARG A 18 -3.53 -47.76 -14.05
N LEU A 19 -4.42 -47.80 -13.05
CA LEU A 19 -4.16 -47.14 -11.78
C LEU A 19 -2.99 -47.81 -11.04
N SER A 20 -2.05 -46.99 -10.59
CA SER A 20 -0.95 -47.42 -9.72
C SER A 20 -1.48 -47.84 -8.34
N GLU A 21 -0.67 -48.58 -7.58
CA GLU A 21 -1.05 -48.99 -6.21
C GLU A 21 -1.20 -47.80 -5.25
N GLU A 22 -0.52 -46.68 -5.52
CA GLU A 22 -0.69 -45.44 -4.76
C GLU A 22 -2.02 -44.76 -5.10
N GLU A 23 -2.36 -44.66 -6.39
CA GLU A 23 -3.64 -44.09 -6.84
C GLU A 23 -4.83 -44.92 -6.35
N LYS A 24 -4.73 -46.24 -6.28
CA LYS A 24 -5.80 -47.09 -5.70
C LYS A 24 -6.02 -46.80 -4.21
N LYS A 25 -4.95 -46.57 -3.45
CA LYS A 25 -5.06 -46.16 -2.04
C LYS A 25 -5.65 -44.76 -1.92
N GLU A 26 -5.30 -43.87 -2.84
CA GLU A 26 -5.85 -42.51 -2.93
C GLU A 26 -7.36 -42.54 -3.21
N VAL A 27 -7.81 -43.35 -4.18
CA VAL A 27 -9.24 -43.56 -4.46
C VAL A 27 -9.97 -44.05 -3.21
N ALA A 28 -9.44 -45.06 -2.51
CA ALA A 28 -10.07 -45.56 -1.29
C ALA A 28 -10.17 -44.50 -0.18
N ALA A 29 -9.18 -43.62 -0.05
CA ALA A 29 -9.23 -42.50 0.89
C ALA A 29 -10.22 -41.42 0.47
N LEU A 30 -10.35 -41.16 -0.83
CA LEU A 30 -11.31 -40.19 -1.37
C LEU A 30 -12.75 -40.73 -1.32
N ASP A 31 -12.96 -42.04 -1.52
CA ASP A 31 -14.26 -42.70 -1.33
C ASP A 31 -14.76 -42.52 0.11
N ASP A 32 -13.87 -42.62 1.09
CA ASP A 32 -14.20 -42.35 2.48
C ASP A 32 -14.58 -40.87 2.72
N CYS A 33 -13.87 -39.95 2.07
CA CYS A 33 -14.14 -38.51 2.10
C CYS A 33 -15.48 -38.13 1.45
N PHE A 34 -15.94 -38.88 0.45
CA PHE A 34 -17.15 -38.59 -0.34
C PHE A 34 -18.30 -39.57 -0.10
N GLN A 35 -18.33 -40.28 1.04
CA GLN A 35 -19.41 -41.22 1.39
C GLN A 35 -20.82 -40.60 1.32
N GLN A 36 -20.94 -39.30 1.59
CA GLN A 36 -22.22 -38.57 1.54
C GLN A 36 -22.51 -37.94 0.17
N GLY A 37 -21.85 -38.43 -0.89
CA GLY A 37 -21.92 -37.91 -2.25
C GLY A 37 -20.80 -36.92 -2.56
N ILE A 38 -20.61 -36.61 -3.84
CA ILE A 38 -19.65 -35.61 -4.32
C ILE A 38 -20.38 -34.25 -4.37
N PRO A 39 -19.80 -33.15 -3.88
CA PRO A 39 -20.42 -31.84 -4.02
C PRO A 39 -20.54 -31.46 -5.50
N ASP A 40 -21.68 -30.89 -5.88
CA ASP A 40 -21.86 -30.32 -7.22
C ASP A 40 -20.95 -29.09 -7.41
N GLU A 41 -20.52 -28.82 -8.65
CA GLU A 41 -19.65 -27.68 -8.94
C GLU A 41 -20.31 -26.35 -8.55
N GLY A 42 -21.61 -26.21 -8.78
CA GLY A 42 -22.37 -25.03 -8.38
C GLY A 42 -22.59 -24.93 -6.87
N GLU A 43 -22.76 -26.05 -6.18
CA GLU A 43 -22.86 -26.10 -4.71
C GLU A 43 -21.54 -25.66 -4.05
N LEU A 44 -20.41 -26.14 -4.57
CA LEU A 44 -19.08 -25.78 -4.09
C LEU A 44 -18.76 -24.31 -4.34
N GLU A 45 -19.05 -23.79 -5.54
CA GLU A 45 -18.83 -22.37 -5.86
C GLU A 45 -19.69 -21.45 -4.97
N ALA A 46 -20.95 -21.81 -4.75
CA ALA A 46 -21.83 -21.07 -3.83
C ALA A 46 -21.28 -21.04 -2.40
N LYS A 47 -20.71 -22.16 -1.93
CA LYS A 47 -20.08 -22.24 -0.59
C LYS A 47 -18.78 -21.45 -0.50
N ILE A 48 -17.95 -21.44 -1.55
CA ILE A 48 -16.76 -20.58 -1.61
C ILE A 48 -17.15 -19.10 -1.51
N GLN A 49 -18.20 -18.69 -2.23
CA GLN A 49 -18.73 -17.34 -2.11
C GLN A 49 -19.26 -17.04 -0.71
N GLU A 50 -19.97 -17.97 -0.08
CA GLU A 50 -20.45 -17.83 1.31
C GLU A 50 -19.29 -17.62 2.30
N VAL A 51 -18.19 -18.36 2.15
CA VAL A 51 -16.98 -18.19 2.97
C VAL A 51 -16.36 -16.80 2.79
N SER A 52 -16.26 -16.32 1.55
CA SER A 52 -15.72 -14.97 1.29
C SER A 52 -16.59 -13.87 1.90
N GLN A 53 -17.92 -14.03 1.85
CA GLN A 53 -18.87 -13.11 2.48
C GLN A 53 -18.74 -13.15 4.01
N TYR A 54 -18.62 -14.35 4.60
CA TYR A 54 -18.41 -14.51 6.04
C TYR A 54 -17.15 -13.80 6.50
N ARG A 55 -16.01 -13.96 5.80
CA ARG A 55 -14.76 -13.27 6.15
C ARG A 55 -14.93 -11.76 6.13
N ARG A 56 -15.57 -11.22 5.08
CA ARG A 56 -15.80 -9.78 4.96
C ARG A 56 -16.65 -9.24 6.12
N LEU A 57 -17.76 -9.91 6.41
CA LEU A 57 -18.63 -9.55 7.53
C LEU A 57 -17.91 -9.66 8.88
N LEU A 58 -17.07 -10.68 9.06
CA LEU A 58 -16.28 -10.87 10.28
C LEU A 58 -15.25 -9.74 10.45
N GLN A 59 -14.62 -9.28 9.36
CA GLN A 59 -13.71 -8.15 9.39
C GLN A 59 -14.43 -6.84 9.74
N GLU A 60 -15.57 -6.57 9.09
CA GLU A 60 -16.40 -5.39 9.37
C GLU A 60 -16.92 -5.41 10.82
N TYR A 61 -17.32 -6.58 11.33
CA TYR A 61 -17.69 -6.78 12.73
C TYR A 61 -16.53 -6.47 13.68
N ASN A 62 -15.35 -7.08 13.46
CA ASN A 62 -14.19 -6.88 14.33
C ASN A 62 -13.67 -5.43 14.33
N GLN A 63 -13.74 -4.73 13.19
CA GLN A 63 -13.32 -3.32 13.10
C GLN A 63 -14.23 -2.37 13.90
N ASN A 64 -15.52 -2.70 13.98
CA ASN A 64 -16.52 -1.86 14.63
C ASN A 64 -16.78 -2.23 16.10
N GLN A 65 -16.21 -3.33 16.60
CA GLN A 65 -16.26 -3.70 18.01
C GLN A 65 -15.13 -3.04 18.80
N LEU A 66 -15.42 -2.68 20.05
CA LEU A 66 -14.40 -2.31 21.02
C LEU A 66 -13.65 -3.57 21.44
N SER A 67 -12.32 -3.57 21.28
CA SER A 67 -11.47 -4.60 21.87
C SER A 67 -11.58 -4.56 23.41
N SER A 68 -11.13 -5.63 24.08
CA SER A 68 -11.12 -5.69 25.56
C SER A 68 -10.35 -4.51 26.18
N VAL A 69 -9.24 -4.13 25.57
CA VAL A 69 -8.41 -2.98 26.00
C VAL A 69 -9.13 -1.67 25.78
N GLU A 70 -9.72 -1.46 24.60
CA GLU A 70 -10.49 -0.26 24.28
C GLU A 70 -11.74 -0.12 25.17
N ARG A 71 -12.38 -1.24 25.54
CA ARG A 71 -13.53 -1.25 26.45
C ARG A 71 -13.13 -0.83 27.86
N GLN A 72 -12.05 -1.38 28.38
CA GLN A 72 -11.51 -0.97 29.69
C GLN A 72 -11.09 0.50 29.68
N ARG A 73 -10.46 0.95 28.60
CA ARG A 73 -10.07 2.36 28.42
C ARG A 73 -11.29 3.28 28.33
N TYR A 74 -12.33 2.86 27.61
CA TYR A 74 -13.59 3.58 27.53
C TYR A 74 -14.25 3.71 28.91
N GLU A 75 -14.32 2.63 29.70
CA GLU A 75 -14.89 2.65 31.05
C GLU A 75 -14.09 3.57 32.00
N GLN A 76 -12.76 3.62 31.86
CA GLN A 76 -11.93 4.57 32.61
C GLN A 76 -12.25 6.02 32.27
N LEU A 77 -12.35 6.33 30.97
CA LEU A 77 -12.61 7.68 30.49
C LEU A 77 -14.08 8.11 30.70
N GLU A 78 -15.02 7.17 30.66
CA GLU A 78 -16.45 7.43 30.86
C GLU A 78 -16.72 8.10 32.20
N SER A 79 -16.01 7.71 33.27
CA SER A 79 -16.15 8.34 34.59
C SER A 79 -15.79 9.84 34.62
N ALA A 80 -14.94 10.31 33.70
CA ALA A 80 -14.46 11.68 33.66
C ALA A 80 -15.17 12.55 32.61
N PHE A 81 -15.68 11.95 31.52
CA PHE A 81 -16.23 12.68 30.37
C PHE A 81 -17.74 12.46 30.15
N HIS A 82 -18.40 11.55 30.88
CA HIS A 82 -19.84 11.28 30.69
C HIS A 82 -20.74 12.49 31.01
N ASP A 83 -20.43 13.22 32.08
CA ASP A 83 -21.18 14.38 32.57
C ASP A 83 -20.42 15.71 32.33
N GLU A 84 -19.65 15.80 31.25
CA GLU A 84 -18.89 17.01 30.91
C GLU A 84 -19.83 18.18 30.56
N ASN A 85 -20.00 19.13 31.48
CA ASN A 85 -20.86 20.29 31.29
C ASN A 85 -20.27 21.36 30.36
N GLU A 86 -18.94 21.49 30.33
CA GLU A 86 -18.22 22.50 29.56
C GLU A 86 -16.98 21.83 28.95
N PRO A 87 -16.80 21.87 27.61
CA PRO A 87 -15.73 21.13 26.95
C PRO A 87 -14.35 21.68 27.31
N VAL A 88 -13.33 20.81 27.40
CA VAL A 88 -11.93 21.16 27.68
C VAL A 88 -11.45 22.38 26.88
N SER A 89 -11.89 22.55 25.63
CA SER A 89 -11.49 23.68 24.75
C SER A 89 -11.87 25.04 25.33
N VAL A 90 -13.01 25.13 26.00
CA VAL A 90 -13.48 26.35 26.67
C VAL A 90 -12.63 26.63 27.91
N ILE A 91 -12.29 25.59 28.67
CA ILE A 91 -11.43 25.70 29.86
C ILE A 91 -10.01 26.15 29.47
N ILE A 92 -9.45 25.62 28.39
CA ILE A 92 -8.17 26.07 27.82
C ILE A 92 -8.24 27.55 27.42
N GLY A 93 -9.34 27.98 26.78
CA GLY A 93 -9.58 29.37 26.43
C GLY A 93 -9.54 30.30 27.65
N LYS A 94 -10.29 29.95 28.71
CA LYS A 94 -10.31 30.69 29.99
C LYS A 94 -8.92 30.76 30.62
N TRP A 95 -8.15 29.66 30.61
CA TRP A 95 -6.79 29.60 31.15
C TRP A 95 -5.82 30.52 30.39
N ASN A 96 -5.91 30.56 29.07
CA ASN A 96 -5.08 31.45 28.25
C ASN A 96 -5.39 32.92 28.54
N GLU A 97 -6.66 33.29 28.63
CA GLU A 97 -7.08 34.65 28.98
C GLU A 97 -6.61 35.04 30.40
N ARG A 98 -6.64 34.10 31.34
CA ARG A 98 -6.08 34.27 32.69
C ARG A 98 -4.59 34.57 32.67
N ASN A 99 -3.82 33.85 31.89
CA ASN A 99 -2.37 34.10 31.78
C ASN A 99 -2.09 35.50 31.20
N ASN A 100 -2.88 35.94 30.22
CA ASN A 100 -2.78 37.28 29.65
C ASN A 100 -3.10 38.38 30.69
N ARG A 101 -4.21 38.25 31.42
CA ARG A 101 -4.60 39.21 32.48
C ARG A 101 -3.58 39.24 33.61
N LYS A 102 -3.08 38.07 34.06
CA LYS A 102 -2.05 37.98 35.11
C LYS A 102 -0.74 38.64 34.69
N ALA A 103 -0.33 38.46 33.44
CA ALA A 103 0.87 39.12 32.89
C ALA A 103 0.74 40.65 32.87
N ALA A 104 -0.48 41.19 32.70
CA ALA A 104 -0.72 42.63 32.65
C ALA A 104 -0.70 43.34 34.03
N ILE A 105 -1.02 42.63 35.12
CA ILE A 105 -1.19 43.21 36.47
C ILE A 105 0.04 43.99 36.98
N PRO A 106 1.29 43.45 36.94
CA PRO A 106 2.45 44.14 37.50
C PRO A 106 2.68 45.51 36.90
N SER A 107 2.41 45.64 35.60
CA SER A 107 2.59 46.89 34.91
C SER A 107 1.40 47.84 35.14
N LYS A 108 0.15 47.34 35.33
CA LYS A 108 -0.97 48.21 35.76
C LYS A 108 -0.71 48.80 37.15
N GLN A 109 -0.15 48.00 38.06
CA GLN A 109 0.27 48.43 39.41
C GLN A 109 1.40 49.45 39.37
N ALA A 110 2.41 49.25 38.50
CA ALA A 110 3.49 50.22 38.30
C ALA A 110 2.95 51.59 37.86
N THR A 111 1.91 51.60 37.03
CA THR A 111 1.31 52.84 36.58
C THR A 111 0.51 53.57 37.65
N VAL A 112 -0.27 52.82 38.45
CA VAL A 112 -0.98 53.37 39.61
C VAL A 112 0.02 54.00 40.59
N ALA A 113 1.17 53.35 40.83
CA ALA A 113 2.23 53.90 41.69
C ALA A 113 2.83 55.19 41.13
N ALA A 114 3.07 55.27 39.81
CA ALA A 114 3.56 56.47 39.16
C ALA A 114 2.57 57.65 39.27
N LEU A 115 1.27 57.41 39.08
CA LEU A 115 0.21 58.42 39.23
C LEU A 115 0.11 58.97 40.66
N LYS A 116 0.16 58.08 41.66
CA LYS A 116 0.05 58.49 43.07
C LYS A 116 1.22 59.36 43.50
N ASN A 117 2.45 59.03 43.09
CA ASN A 117 3.64 59.80 43.42
C ASN A 117 3.60 61.22 42.83
N ALA A 118 3.04 61.38 41.63
CA ALA A 118 2.87 62.70 40.99
C ALA A 118 1.89 63.63 41.73
N SER A 119 0.96 63.08 42.52
CA SER A 119 -0.09 63.85 43.20
C SER A 119 0.32 64.40 44.59
N GLN A 120 1.36 63.84 45.23
CA GLN A 120 1.74 64.20 46.60
C GLN A 120 2.79 65.33 46.69
N GLU A 121 3.55 65.59 45.63
CA GLU A 121 4.50 66.70 45.59
C GLU A 121 3.81 68.00 45.11
N GLY A 122 3.58 68.93 46.03
CA GLY A 122 3.19 70.30 45.70
C GLY A 122 4.28 70.98 44.85
N MET A 123 4.12 70.95 43.53
CA MET A 123 5.20 71.21 42.58
C MET A 123 5.45 72.71 42.36
N LYS A 124 6.57 73.25 42.86
CA LYS A 124 7.10 74.54 42.40
C LYS A 124 7.82 74.36 41.05
N ARG A 125 7.62 75.29 40.11
CA ARG A 125 8.24 75.28 38.77
C ARG A 125 9.75 75.06 38.85
N ASN A 126 10.18 73.84 38.53
CA ASN A 126 11.58 73.45 38.43
C ASN A 126 11.77 72.55 37.19
N PRO A 127 12.76 72.82 36.32
CA PRO A 127 12.91 72.13 35.03
C PRO A 127 13.22 70.63 35.14
N VAL A 128 13.67 70.18 36.32
CA VAL A 128 13.92 68.77 36.63
C VAL A 128 12.62 67.95 36.64
N VAL A 129 11.50 68.54 37.08
CA VAL A 129 10.19 67.88 37.14
C VAL A 129 9.63 67.62 35.74
N LEU A 130 9.81 68.58 34.83
CA LEU A 130 9.44 68.43 33.42
C LEU A 130 10.25 67.27 32.79
N GLY A 131 11.51 67.12 33.21
CA GLY A 131 12.36 65.99 32.83
C GLY A 131 11.83 64.64 33.31
N ILE A 132 11.31 64.55 34.54
CA ILE A 132 10.73 63.30 35.08
C ILE A 132 9.46 62.90 34.32
N GLY A 133 8.59 63.86 33.97
CA GLY A 133 7.38 63.60 33.17
C GLY A 133 7.70 63.12 31.74
N ILE A 134 8.75 63.68 31.12
CA ILE A 134 9.21 63.24 29.80
C ILE A 134 9.85 61.85 29.87
N VAL A 135 10.62 61.55 30.92
CA VAL A 135 11.20 60.21 31.13
C VAL A 135 10.11 59.18 31.41
N ALA A 136 9.06 59.53 32.16
CA ALA A 136 7.89 58.67 32.36
C ALA A 136 7.13 58.41 31.04
N LEU A 137 6.97 59.39 30.15
CA LEU A 137 6.42 59.20 28.79
C LEU A 137 7.27 58.28 27.92
N ILE A 138 8.60 58.35 28.06
CA ILE A 138 9.52 57.50 27.32
C ILE A 138 9.44 56.06 27.84
N ILE A 139 9.36 55.86 29.16
CA ILE A 139 9.16 54.55 29.79
C ILE A 139 7.76 53.99 29.47
N ALA A 140 6.74 54.84 29.39
CA ALA A 140 5.38 54.49 28.95
C ALA A 140 5.35 53.97 27.52
N GLY A 141 6.03 54.70 26.63
CA GLY A 141 6.24 54.29 25.25
C GLY A 141 6.87 52.91 25.22
N LEU A 142 7.98 52.72 25.95
CA LEU A 142 8.71 51.44 26.04
C LEU A 142 7.91 50.27 26.67
N LEU A 143 6.96 50.53 27.57
CA LEU A 143 6.07 49.50 28.15
C LEU A 143 4.88 49.15 27.25
N CYS A 144 4.27 50.14 26.59
CA CYS A 144 3.26 49.93 25.53
C CYS A 144 3.79 49.01 24.43
N ILE A 145 5.08 49.17 24.16
CA ILE A 145 5.86 48.51 23.12
C ILE A 145 6.00 46.99 23.40
N ARG A 146 6.16 46.57 24.66
CA ARG A 146 6.47 45.18 25.04
C ARG A 146 5.25 44.26 25.31
N SER A 147 4.13 44.48 24.61
CA SER A 147 2.87 43.71 24.72
C SER A 147 2.17 43.74 26.11
N LEU A 148 2.41 44.79 26.91
CA LEU A 148 1.58 45.16 28.06
C LEU A 148 0.93 46.53 27.79
N TRP A 149 -0.15 46.53 27.00
CA TRP A 149 -0.69 47.74 26.34
C TRP A 149 -1.55 48.56 27.30
N ILE A 150 -2.33 47.90 28.14
CA ILE A 150 -3.10 48.54 29.21
C ILE A 150 -2.21 49.43 30.10
N PRO A 151 -1.07 48.96 30.63
CA PRO A 151 -0.23 49.79 31.47
C PRO A 151 0.63 50.82 30.75
N GLY A 152 1.04 50.60 29.50
CA GLY A 152 1.74 51.63 28.73
C GLY A 152 0.85 52.85 28.40
N ILE A 153 -0.42 52.63 28.03
CA ILE A 153 -1.40 53.71 27.81
C ILE A 153 -1.60 54.51 29.10
N LEU A 154 -1.58 53.81 30.22
CA LEU A 154 -1.69 54.43 31.52
C LEU A 154 -0.46 55.29 31.85
N VAL A 155 0.77 54.82 31.64
CA VAL A 155 2.00 55.59 31.93
C VAL A 155 2.06 56.83 31.03
N LEU A 156 1.51 56.72 29.81
CA LEU A 156 1.36 57.82 28.87
C LEU A 156 0.39 58.89 29.39
N PHE A 157 -0.75 58.46 29.93
CA PHE A 157 -1.72 59.36 30.57
C PHE A 157 -1.14 60.03 31.82
N VAL A 158 -0.35 59.32 32.63
CA VAL A 158 0.39 59.92 33.77
C VAL A 158 1.34 61.01 33.30
N GLY A 159 2.12 60.69 32.25
CA GLY A 159 3.16 61.58 31.75
C GLY A 159 2.60 62.84 31.09
N THR A 160 1.51 62.74 30.34
CA THR A 160 0.83 63.91 29.76
C THR A 160 0.22 64.80 30.83
N VAL A 161 -0.30 64.19 31.89
CA VAL A 161 -0.90 64.90 33.01
C VAL A 161 0.15 65.59 33.89
N ILE A 162 1.29 64.95 34.16
CA ILE A 162 2.44 65.57 34.86
C ILE A 162 2.98 66.78 34.07
N ILE A 163 3.04 66.68 32.74
CA ILE A 163 3.49 67.79 31.87
C ILE A 163 2.46 68.92 31.81
N GLY A 164 1.16 68.59 31.81
CA GLY A 164 0.06 69.57 31.86
C GLY A 164 0.14 70.49 33.08
N ILE A 165 0.36 69.91 34.26
CA ILE A 165 0.52 70.64 35.53
C ILE A 165 1.77 71.55 35.52
N GLY A 166 2.84 71.17 34.81
CA GLY A 166 4.05 72.00 34.68
C GLY A 166 3.86 73.25 33.82
N CYS A 167 2.94 73.20 32.85
CA CYS A 167 2.73 74.25 31.85
C CYS A 167 1.62 75.26 32.20
N ARG A 168 0.63 74.90 33.03
CA ARG A 168 -0.45 75.82 33.46
C ARG A 168 -0.73 75.71 34.97
N GLY A 169 -1.00 76.85 35.60
CA GLY A 169 -1.29 76.93 37.03
C GLY A 169 -2.50 76.06 37.42
N SER A 170 -2.41 75.43 38.59
CA SER A 170 -3.34 74.44 39.15
C SER A 170 -4.82 74.81 38.99
N GLU A 171 -5.52 74.15 38.06
CA GLU A 171 -6.98 74.08 38.08
C GLU A 171 -7.42 72.84 38.86
N LYS A 172 -8.35 73.01 39.83
CA LYS A 172 -8.92 71.92 40.66
C LYS A 172 -9.57 70.78 39.86
N LYS A 173 -9.78 70.96 38.56
CA LYS A 173 -10.43 70.01 37.64
C LYS A 173 -9.48 68.85 37.26
N GLU A 174 -8.19 69.13 37.07
CA GLU A 174 -7.19 68.12 36.63
C GLU A 174 -6.81 67.12 37.75
N VAL A 175 -6.80 67.57 39.01
CA VAL A 175 -6.51 66.71 40.18
C VAL A 175 -7.68 65.74 40.45
N ALA A 176 -8.91 66.18 40.19
CA ALA A 176 -10.10 65.33 40.33
C ALA A 176 -10.14 64.22 39.24
N GLU A 177 -9.74 64.56 38.01
CA GLU A 177 -9.68 63.64 36.88
C GLU A 177 -8.57 62.57 37.03
N GLN A 178 -7.43 62.95 37.61
CA GLN A 178 -6.36 62.03 38.01
C GLN A 178 -6.77 61.05 39.10
N THR A 179 -7.47 61.55 40.12
CA THR A 179 -7.93 60.70 41.23
C THR A 179 -8.95 59.67 40.73
N ALA A 180 -9.81 60.07 39.78
CA ALA A 180 -10.76 59.18 39.13
C ALA A 180 -10.10 58.10 38.27
N THR A 181 -9.03 58.43 37.52
CA THR A 181 -8.31 57.43 36.71
C THR A 181 -7.53 56.44 37.56
N ILE A 182 -6.91 56.89 38.66
CA ILE A 182 -6.28 55.99 39.64
C ILE A 182 -7.33 55.00 40.20
N GLN A 183 -8.49 55.51 40.63
CA GLN A 183 -9.56 54.66 41.16
C GLN A 183 -10.10 53.66 40.13
N ALA A 184 -10.27 54.08 38.87
CA ALA A 184 -10.72 53.19 37.79
C ALA A 184 -9.73 52.03 37.55
N LEU A 185 -8.43 52.29 37.64
CA LEU A 185 -7.39 51.28 37.44
C LEU A 185 -7.20 50.35 38.62
N GLU A 186 -7.30 50.89 39.83
CA GLU A 186 -7.33 50.05 41.02
C GLU A 186 -8.54 49.12 41.00
N GLN A 187 -9.68 49.61 40.53
CA GLN A 187 -10.88 48.80 40.33
C GLN A 187 -10.68 47.74 39.24
N GLU A 188 -10.05 48.08 38.11
CA GLU A 188 -9.75 47.14 37.03
C GLU A 188 -8.76 46.05 37.47
N ILE A 189 -7.69 46.41 38.19
CA ILE A 189 -6.73 45.46 38.77
C ILE A 189 -7.45 44.54 39.76
N ALA A 190 -8.33 45.08 40.62
CA ALA A 190 -9.09 44.27 41.57
C ALA A 190 -10.04 43.30 40.86
N GLN A 191 -10.70 43.73 39.78
CA GLN A 191 -11.55 42.89 38.95
C GLN A 191 -10.76 41.78 38.24
N ASP A 192 -9.61 42.10 37.65
CA ASP A 192 -8.74 41.10 37.02
C ASP A 192 -8.18 40.11 38.04
N GLN A 193 -7.77 40.57 39.23
CA GLN A 193 -7.28 39.71 40.31
C GLN A 193 -8.38 38.75 40.80
N GLN A 194 -9.62 39.24 40.93
CA GLN A 194 -10.77 38.43 41.28
C GLN A 194 -11.08 37.40 40.19
N TRP A 195 -11.06 37.81 38.92
CA TRP A 195 -11.33 36.92 37.78
C TRP A 195 -10.25 35.85 37.64
N ILE A 196 -8.96 36.20 37.80
CA ILE A 196 -7.85 35.24 37.83
C ILE A 196 -8.04 34.20 38.94
N THR A 197 -8.42 34.65 40.14
CA THR A 197 -8.64 33.73 41.28
C THR A 197 -9.83 32.81 41.02
N GLN A 198 -10.87 33.32 40.38
CA GLN A 198 -12.03 32.54 39.98
C GLN A 198 -11.64 31.49 38.93
N THR A 199 -10.95 31.89 37.86
CA THR A 199 -10.48 30.97 36.81
C THR A 199 -9.51 29.93 37.35
N ASP A 200 -8.62 30.28 38.28
CA ASP A 200 -7.74 29.32 38.96
C ASP A 200 -8.55 28.27 39.74
N THR A 201 -9.64 28.71 40.38
CA THR A 201 -10.54 27.81 41.12
C THR A 201 -11.32 26.91 40.16
N GLU A 202 -11.81 27.45 39.04
CA GLU A 202 -12.51 26.69 37.99
C GLU A 202 -11.60 25.64 37.35
N VAL A 203 -10.40 26.03 36.92
CA VAL A 203 -9.41 25.11 36.33
C VAL A 203 -8.96 24.08 37.34
N LYS A 204 -8.74 24.46 38.60
CA LYS A 204 -8.42 23.49 39.65
C LYS A 204 -9.53 22.46 39.85
N ALA A 205 -10.78 22.90 39.99
CA ALA A 205 -11.91 22.01 40.12
C ALA A 205 -12.04 21.07 38.91
N TYR A 206 -11.80 21.59 37.71
CA TYR A 206 -11.81 20.80 36.48
C TYR A 206 -10.69 19.75 36.47
N LEU A 207 -9.45 20.13 36.76
CA LEU A 207 -8.31 19.19 36.87
C LEU A 207 -8.54 18.11 37.93
N ASP A 208 -9.12 18.47 39.08
CA ASP A 208 -9.44 17.55 40.17
C ASP A 208 -10.47 16.48 39.73
N VAL A 209 -11.49 16.86 38.93
CA VAL A 209 -12.46 15.91 38.34
C VAL A 209 -11.77 14.91 37.40
N HIS A 210 -10.76 15.37 36.66
CA HIS A 210 -9.93 14.51 35.79
C HIS A 210 -8.76 13.83 36.53
N GLY A 211 -8.72 13.90 37.86
CA GLY A 211 -7.69 13.26 38.69
C GLY A 211 -6.27 13.83 38.49
N LYS A 212 -6.14 15.03 37.93
CA LYS A 212 -4.85 15.73 37.75
C LYS A 212 -4.65 16.73 38.88
N HIS A 213 -3.45 16.77 39.46
CA HIS A 213 -3.14 17.75 40.49
C HIS A 213 -2.92 19.14 39.87
N TYR A 214 -3.61 20.15 40.41
CA TYR A 214 -3.40 21.53 39.98
C TYR A 214 -1.97 22.01 40.29
N ASP A 215 -1.24 22.33 39.23
CA ASP A 215 0.03 23.05 39.26
C ASP A 215 -0.07 24.15 38.21
N GLU A 216 0.09 25.40 38.63
CA GLU A 216 -0.03 26.57 37.77
C GLU A 216 0.93 26.52 36.56
N TYR A 217 2.14 26.00 36.73
CA TYR A 217 3.12 25.94 35.64
C TYR A 217 2.83 24.82 34.65
N MET A 218 2.16 23.76 35.10
CA MET A 218 1.83 22.59 34.29
C MET A 218 0.39 22.58 33.80
N ALA A 219 -0.46 23.49 34.28
CA ALA A 219 -1.90 23.52 33.99
C ALA A 219 -2.20 23.52 32.48
N ALA A 220 -1.43 24.25 31.67
CA ALA A 220 -1.59 24.23 30.21
C ALA A 220 -1.31 22.83 29.60
N THR A 221 -0.27 22.15 30.09
CA THR A 221 0.07 20.78 29.65
C THR A 221 -0.95 19.77 30.13
N LEU A 222 -1.43 19.90 31.37
CA LEU A 222 -2.45 19.02 31.93
C LEU A 222 -3.79 19.16 31.19
N LEU A 223 -4.21 20.38 30.88
CA LEU A 223 -5.40 20.63 30.07
C LEU A 223 -5.26 20.08 28.64
N GLN A 224 -4.07 20.14 28.04
CA GLN A 224 -3.80 19.52 26.74
C GLN A 224 -3.91 17.99 26.81
N GLN A 225 -3.42 17.36 27.88
CA GLN A 225 -3.60 15.90 28.07
C GLN A 225 -5.07 15.52 28.19
N ILE A 226 -5.86 16.30 28.94
CA ILE A 226 -7.31 16.06 29.07
C ILE A 226 -8.00 16.25 27.72
N MET A 227 -7.56 17.19 26.88
CA MET A 227 -8.06 17.35 25.51
C MET A 227 -7.82 16.10 24.67
N GLU A 228 -6.62 15.52 24.74
CA GLU A 228 -6.30 14.26 24.06
C GLU A 228 -7.17 13.10 24.55
N GLU A 229 -7.35 12.99 25.88
CA GLU A 229 -8.23 12.01 26.52
C GLU A 229 -9.71 12.19 26.12
N SER A 230 -10.19 13.42 25.97
CA SER A 230 -11.55 13.75 25.50
C SER A 230 -11.77 13.31 24.04
N VAL A 231 -10.81 13.60 23.16
CA VAL A 231 -10.84 13.15 21.75
C VAL A 231 -10.86 11.63 21.67
N GLU A 232 -10.02 10.95 22.48
CA GLU A 232 -10.00 9.50 22.60
C GLU A 232 -11.37 8.96 23.04
N TYR A 233 -11.95 9.53 24.10
CA TYR A 233 -13.26 9.13 24.61
C TYR A 233 -14.36 9.23 23.55
N HIS A 234 -14.47 10.36 22.85
CA HIS A 234 -15.48 10.54 21.82
C HIS A 234 -15.28 9.63 20.61
N ALA A 235 -14.03 9.33 20.24
CA ALA A 235 -13.73 8.34 19.20
C ALA A 235 -14.20 6.93 19.61
N LEU A 236 -13.91 6.51 20.85
CA LEU A 236 -14.36 5.22 21.40
C LEU A 236 -15.89 5.17 21.55
N GLN A 237 -16.52 6.27 21.96
CA GLN A 237 -17.98 6.40 22.05
C GLN A 237 -18.64 6.26 20.67
N LYS A 238 -18.06 6.88 19.64
CA LYS A 238 -18.51 6.73 18.26
C LYS A 238 -18.34 5.29 17.77
N LYS A 239 -17.22 4.63 18.10
CA LYS A 239 -17.01 3.21 17.78
C LYS A 239 -18.06 2.33 18.47
N LYS A 240 -18.36 2.60 19.76
CA LYS A 240 -19.43 1.93 20.52
C LYS A 240 -20.83 2.15 19.94
N SER A 241 -21.14 3.34 19.43
CA SER A 241 -22.44 3.62 18.81
C SER A 241 -22.62 2.96 17.43
N HIS A 242 -21.50 2.70 16.75
CA HIS A 242 -21.46 1.93 15.50
C HIS A 242 -21.21 0.44 15.74
N ALA A 243 -21.13 0.01 17.01
CA ALA A 243 -20.94 -1.39 17.35
C ALA A 243 -22.11 -2.19 16.75
N VAL A 244 -21.72 -3.20 15.97
CA VAL A 244 -22.61 -3.98 15.14
C VAL A 244 -23.61 -4.72 16.03
N THR A 245 -24.89 -4.78 15.61
CA THR A 245 -26.00 -5.20 16.46
C THR A 245 -26.02 -6.71 16.71
N ALA A 246 -26.80 -7.17 17.71
CA ALA A 246 -27.00 -8.60 17.98
C ALA A 246 -27.57 -9.39 16.76
N VAL A 247 -28.17 -8.69 15.78
CA VAL A 247 -28.67 -9.30 14.55
C VAL A 247 -27.52 -9.77 13.66
N ASP A 248 -26.43 -9.01 13.60
CA ASP A 248 -25.28 -9.33 12.75
C ASP A 248 -24.40 -10.42 13.38
N GLU A 249 -24.29 -10.45 14.71
CA GLU A 249 -23.63 -11.55 15.44
C GLU A 249 -24.33 -12.88 15.17
N LYS A 250 -25.67 -12.87 15.19
CA LYS A 250 -26.46 -14.05 14.82
C LYS A 250 -26.26 -14.45 13.36
N GLN A 251 -26.24 -13.49 12.43
CA GLN A 251 -25.96 -13.78 11.01
C GLN A 251 -24.57 -14.38 10.80
N LEU A 252 -23.55 -13.90 11.51
CA LEU A 252 -22.21 -14.47 11.48
C LEU A 252 -22.20 -15.91 12.03
N ALA A 253 -22.88 -16.16 13.15
CA ALA A 253 -23.00 -17.50 13.73
C ALA A 253 -23.73 -18.48 12.79
N ASP A 254 -24.84 -18.06 12.19
CA ASP A 254 -25.63 -18.87 11.25
C ASP A 254 -24.80 -19.25 10.02
N ARG A 255 -24.05 -18.28 9.45
CA ARG A 255 -23.14 -18.53 8.31
C ARG A 255 -21.97 -19.44 8.68
N ARG A 256 -21.35 -19.23 9.84
CA ARG A 256 -20.29 -20.12 10.34
C ARG A 256 -20.80 -21.54 10.49
N GLN A 257 -21.98 -21.72 11.08
CA GLN A 257 -22.58 -23.05 11.24
C GLN A 257 -22.86 -23.72 9.89
N SER A 258 -23.37 -22.96 8.91
CA SER A 258 -23.59 -23.42 7.53
C SER A 258 -22.31 -23.89 6.85
N ILE A 259 -21.20 -23.13 6.98
CA ILE A 259 -19.88 -23.48 6.42
C ILE A 259 -19.31 -24.73 7.11
N VAL A 260 -19.34 -24.77 8.44
CA VAL A 260 -18.81 -25.89 9.22
C VAL A 260 -19.58 -27.17 8.94
N ALA A 261 -20.92 -27.11 8.89
CA ALA A 261 -21.75 -28.26 8.56
C ALA A 261 -21.44 -28.82 7.16
N PHE A 262 -21.18 -27.95 6.18
CA PHE A 262 -20.77 -28.37 4.84
C PHE A 262 -19.39 -29.05 4.85
N LEU A 263 -18.39 -28.49 5.51
CA LEU A 263 -17.05 -29.09 5.60
C LEU A 263 -17.07 -30.43 6.36
N GLN A 264 -17.87 -30.54 7.42
CA GLN A 264 -18.03 -31.78 8.19
C GLN A 264 -18.64 -32.91 7.38
N ARG A 265 -19.53 -32.63 6.41
CA ARG A 265 -20.08 -33.62 5.48
C ARG A 265 -18.98 -34.38 4.71
N TYR A 266 -17.84 -33.73 4.48
CA TYR A 266 -16.69 -34.25 3.75
C TYR A 266 -15.48 -34.53 4.64
N GLN A 267 -15.70 -34.74 5.94
CA GLN A 267 -14.67 -35.02 6.95
C GLN A 267 -13.55 -33.97 7.03
N GLN A 268 -13.83 -32.72 6.64
CA GLN A 268 -12.87 -31.61 6.76
C GLN A 268 -13.08 -30.93 8.11
N THR A 269 -12.12 -31.09 9.02
CA THR A 269 -12.08 -30.36 10.30
C THR A 269 -11.09 -29.22 10.22
N THR A 270 -11.56 -27.98 10.41
CA THR A 270 -10.71 -26.78 10.38
C THR A 270 -10.87 -25.93 11.63
N GLY A 271 -9.81 -25.20 11.98
CA GLY A 271 -9.86 -24.14 12.98
C GLY A 271 -10.71 -22.95 12.49
N ASP A 272 -11.04 -22.04 13.42
CA ASP A 272 -12.03 -20.98 13.24
C ASP A 272 -11.71 -19.94 12.15
N ASP A 273 -10.51 -19.98 11.54
CA ASP A 273 -10.06 -19.04 10.51
C ASP A 273 -9.63 -19.68 9.18
N ALA A 274 -9.62 -21.02 9.09
CA ALA A 274 -9.04 -21.74 7.95
C ALA A 274 -10.08 -22.25 6.93
N TYR A 275 -11.28 -21.65 6.89
CA TYR A 275 -12.38 -22.12 6.05
C TYR A 275 -12.10 -22.04 4.54
N GLU A 276 -11.38 -21.02 4.07
CA GLU A 276 -11.03 -20.90 2.64
C GLU A 276 -10.06 -22.00 2.21
N GLU A 277 -9.01 -22.23 3.00
CA GLU A 277 -8.05 -23.30 2.74
C GLU A 277 -8.74 -24.67 2.73
N ALA A 278 -9.69 -24.88 3.64
CA ALA A 278 -10.53 -26.07 3.68
C ALA A 278 -11.34 -26.26 2.38
N MET A 279 -11.97 -25.19 1.88
CA MET A 279 -12.77 -25.23 0.66
C MET A 279 -11.90 -25.49 -0.58
N TYR A 280 -10.73 -24.85 -0.68
CA TYR A 280 -9.79 -25.12 -1.78
C TYR A 280 -9.20 -26.53 -1.72
N ALA A 281 -8.90 -27.04 -0.52
CA ALA A 281 -8.48 -28.42 -0.33
C ALA A 281 -9.57 -29.41 -0.75
N LEU A 282 -10.84 -29.12 -0.40
CA LEU A 282 -11.98 -29.91 -0.84
C LEU A 282 -12.15 -29.86 -2.37
N GLN A 283 -12.05 -28.69 -2.99
CA GLN A 283 -12.11 -28.53 -4.45
C GLN A 283 -11.04 -29.37 -5.16
N THR A 284 -9.80 -29.31 -4.67
CA THR A 284 -8.69 -30.12 -5.20
C THR A 284 -9.00 -31.62 -5.08
N LYS A 285 -9.53 -32.06 -3.92
CA LYS A 285 -9.94 -33.47 -3.72
C LYS A 285 -11.05 -33.89 -4.70
N VAL A 286 -12.04 -33.03 -4.96
CA VAL A 286 -13.13 -33.32 -5.92
C VAL A 286 -12.57 -33.49 -7.34
N GLN A 287 -11.74 -32.56 -7.80
CA GLN A 287 -11.12 -32.63 -9.13
C GLN A 287 -10.25 -33.89 -9.27
N ARG A 288 -9.48 -34.21 -8.24
CA ARG A 288 -8.63 -35.40 -8.21
C ARG A 288 -9.46 -36.68 -8.27
N TYR A 289 -10.54 -36.76 -7.49
CA TYR A 289 -11.46 -37.89 -7.50
C TYR A 289 -12.13 -38.08 -8.86
N GLN A 290 -12.61 -37.01 -9.49
CA GLN A 290 -13.18 -37.06 -10.85
C GLN A 290 -12.15 -37.56 -11.88
N THR A 291 -10.90 -37.11 -11.78
CA THR A 291 -9.82 -37.55 -12.68
C THR A 291 -9.55 -39.06 -12.54
N LEU A 292 -9.43 -39.54 -11.30
CA LEU A 292 -9.20 -40.96 -11.01
C LEU A 292 -10.40 -41.83 -11.43
N ALA A 293 -11.63 -41.37 -11.19
CA ALA A 293 -12.84 -42.06 -11.62
C ALA A 293 -12.94 -42.16 -13.15
N GLN A 294 -12.55 -41.10 -13.88
CA GLN A 294 -12.45 -41.14 -15.35
C GLN A 294 -11.39 -42.14 -15.82
N GLN A 295 -10.24 -42.20 -15.16
CA GLN A 295 -9.18 -43.15 -15.48
C GLN A 295 -9.63 -44.60 -15.23
N GLU A 296 -10.28 -44.88 -14.09
CA GLU A 296 -10.85 -46.20 -13.79
C GLU A 296 -11.90 -46.61 -14.83
N SER A 297 -12.79 -45.69 -15.22
CA SER A 297 -13.77 -45.95 -16.26
C SER A 297 -13.12 -46.25 -17.61
N ARG A 298 -12.06 -45.52 -18.00
CA ARG A 298 -11.30 -45.79 -19.23
C ARG A 298 -10.61 -47.14 -19.17
N GLN A 299 -10.04 -47.50 -18.02
CA GLN A 299 -9.41 -48.79 -17.81
C GLN A 299 -10.42 -49.94 -17.94
N ARG A 300 -11.61 -49.80 -17.34
CA ARG A 300 -12.68 -50.79 -17.44
C ARG A 300 -13.10 -51.00 -18.89
N ILE A 301 -13.31 -49.92 -19.64
CA ILE A 301 -13.67 -49.99 -21.06
C ILE A 301 -12.56 -50.69 -21.86
N ALA A 302 -11.30 -50.31 -21.65
CA ALA A 302 -10.16 -50.92 -22.35
C ALA A 302 -10.01 -52.42 -22.05
N LEU A 303 -10.26 -52.85 -20.81
CA LEU A 303 -10.26 -54.26 -20.42
C LEU A 303 -11.40 -55.05 -21.09
N GLU A 304 -12.58 -54.46 -21.21
CA GLU A 304 -13.73 -55.09 -21.89
C GLU A 304 -13.50 -55.21 -23.40
N GLU A 305 -12.93 -54.17 -24.03
CA GLU A 305 -12.47 -54.19 -25.42
C GLU A 305 -11.41 -55.27 -25.65
N GLN A 306 -10.43 -55.39 -24.73
CA GLN A 306 -9.38 -56.40 -24.82
C GLN A 306 -9.96 -57.80 -24.75
N LYS A 307 -10.86 -58.05 -23.80
CA LYS A 307 -11.53 -59.34 -23.64
C LYS A 307 -12.30 -59.72 -24.90
N THR A 308 -13.05 -58.77 -25.45
CA THR A 308 -13.82 -58.97 -26.69
C THR A 308 -12.90 -59.28 -27.88
N ALA A 309 -11.79 -58.56 -28.03
CA ALA A 309 -10.82 -58.79 -29.09
C ALA A 309 -10.18 -60.18 -28.98
N VAL A 310 -9.80 -60.61 -27.77
CA VAL A 310 -9.24 -61.95 -27.51
C VAL A 310 -10.26 -63.05 -27.82
N GLU A 311 -11.53 -62.88 -27.44
CA GLU A 311 -12.61 -63.82 -27.76
C GLU A 311 -12.82 -63.95 -29.28
N GLN A 312 -12.82 -62.84 -30.02
CA GLN A 312 -12.94 -62.85 -31.48
C GLN A 312 -11.75 -63.55 -32.17
N LEU A 313 -10.52 -63.26 -31.73
CA LEU A 313 -9.31 -63.90 -32.25
C LEU A 313 -9.31 -65.41 -31.96
N THR A 314 -9.73 -65.80 -30.76
CA THR A 314 -9.87 -67.20 -30.36
C THR A 314 -10.90 -67.92 -31.22
N GLY A 315 -12.08 -67.32 -31.42
CA GLY A 315 -13.13 -67.87 -32.28
C GLY A 315 -12.69 -68.02 -33.74
N PHE A 316 -11.95 -67.05 -34.26
CA PHE A 316 -11.36 -67.14 -35.60
C PHE A 316 -10.41 -68.33 -35.73
N LEU A 317 -9.43 -68.49 -34.83
CA LEU A 317 -8.46 -69.59 -34.90
C LEU A 317 -9.13 -70.97 -34.79
N GLN A 318 -10.11 -71.10 -33.89
CA GLN A 318 -10.88 -72.33 -33.73
C GLN A 318 -11.71 -72.69 -34.97
N SER A 319 -12.26 -71.71 -35.69
CA SER A 319 -13.04 -71.96 -36.91
C SER A 319 -12.23 -72.61 -38.04
N TYR A 320 -10.91 -72.41 -38.04
CA TYR A 320 -9.96 -73.02 -38.97
C TYR A 320 -9.26 -74.25 -38.39
N GLY A 321 -9.68 -74.75 -37.22
CA GLY A 321 -9.14 -75.96 -36.59
C GLY A 321 -7.81 -75.76 -35.85
N TYR A 322 -7.39 -74.51 -35.59
CA TYR A 322 -6.18 -74.22 -34.83
C TYR A 322 -6.47 -74.09 -33.34
N VAL A 323 -5.57 -74.63 -32.51
CA VAL A 323 -5.56 -74.38 -31.06
C VAL A 323 -4.86 -73.05 -30.82
N PRO A 324 -5.48 -72.07 -30.12
CA PRO A 324 -4.85 -70.80 -29.81
C PRO A 324 -3.55 -70.97 -29.01
N ALA A 325 -2.45 -70.43 -29.52
CA ALA A 325 -1.17 -70.39 -28.84
C ALA A 325 -1.12 -69.26 -27.79
N THR A 326 -0.18 -69.35 -26.85
CA THR A 326 0.06 -68.31 -25.83
C THR A 326 0.35 -66.94 -26.46
N ASP A 327 1.00 -66.94 -27.63
CA ASP A 327 1.16 -65.77 -28.49
C ASP A 327 0.35 -65.98 -29.79
N CYS A 328 -0.91 -65.53 -29.75
CA CYS A 328 -1.82 -65.60 -30.89
C CYS A 328 -1.32 -64.78 -32.10
N ARG A 329 -0.49 -63.75 -31.90
CA ARG A 329 0.04 -62.91 -32.98
C ARG A 329 1.12 -63.64 -33.75
N ALA A 330 2.08 -64.24 -33.04
CA ALA A 330 3.11 -65.07 -33.68
C ALA A 330 2.46 -66.19 -34.51
N GLN A 331 1.44 -66.84 -33.94
CA GLN A 331 0.67 -67.87 -34.64
C GLN A 331 -0.03 -67.34 -35.90
N LEU A 332 -0.67 -66.17 -35.85
CA LEU A 332 -1.34 -65.58 -37.01
C LEU A 332 -0.35 -65.12 -38.10
N ASN A 333 0.82 -64.60 -37.71
CA ASN A 333 1.88 -64.23 -38.65
C ASN A 333 2.45 -65.47 -39.36
N GLU A 334 2.66 -66.56 -38.63
CA GLU A 334 3.11 -67.84 -39.20
C GLU A 334 2.07 -68.40 -40.18
N LEU A 335 0.79 -68.38 -39.81
CA LEU A 335 -0.30 -68.79 -40.71
C LEU A 335 -0.33 -67.94 -41.99
N GLN A 336 -0.11 -66.64 -41.86
CA GLN A 336 -0.04 -65.75 -43.01
C GLN A 336 1.17 -66.05 -43.90
N GLU A 337 2.35 -66.29 -43.33
CA GLU A 337 3.53 -66.69 -44.10
C GLU A 337 3.27 -67.99 -44.86
N VAL A 338 2.65 -68.97 -44.23
CA VAL A 338 2.28 -70.24 -44.87
C VAL A 338 1.32 -70.00 -46.03
N VAL A 339 0.30 -69.17 -45.85
CA VAL A 339 -0.65 -68.79 -46.91
C VAL A 339 0.05 -68.06 -48.06
N GLN A 340 0.96 -67.13 -47.77
CA GLN A 340 1.75 -66.43 -48.78
C GLN A 340 2.68 -67.37 -49.55
N ARG A 341 3.36 -68.29 -48.85
CA ARG A 341 4.19 -69.33 -49.47
C ARG A 341 3.36 -70.24 -50.37
N TYR A 342 2.15 -70.61 -49.96
CA TYR A 342 1.23 -71.38 -50.79
C TYR A 342 0.87 -70.62 -52.08
N TYR A 343 0.46 -69.35 -51.98
CA TYR A 343 0.12 -68.56 -53.17
C TYR A 343 1.33 -68.37 -54.10
N TYR A 344 2.52 -68.15 -53.55
CA TYR A 344 3.74 -68.04 -54.33
C TYR A 344 4.09 -69.37 -55.04
N ALA A 345 3.97 -70.49 -54.33
CA ALA A 345 4.19 -71.82 -54.90
C ALA A 345 3.16 -72.17 -55.99
N ASP A 346 1.88 -71.84 -55.79
CA ASP A 346 0.81 -72.03 -56.78
C ASP A 346 1.03 -71.17 -58.04
N ALA A 347 1.44 -69.90 -57.86
CA ALA A 347 1.79 -69.02 -58.97
C ALA A 347 2.99 -69.57 -59.78
N ASN A 348 4.06 -69.96 -59.08
CA ASN A 348 5.25 -70.55 -59.72
C ASN A 348 4.93 -71.87 -60.42
N TRP A 349 4.09 -72.71 -59.82
CA TRP A 349 3.66 -73.97 -60.44
C TRP A 349 2.88 -73.70 -61.72
N LYS A 350 1.93 -72.74 -61.70
CA LYS A 350 1.18 -72.33 -62.90
C LYS A 350 2.10 -71.78 -64.00
N GLU A 351 3.09 -70.98 -63.63
CA GLU A 351 4.08 -70.43 -64.57
C GLU A 351 5.01 -71.51 -65.14
N ALA A 352 5.47 -72.44 -64.30
CA ALA A 352 6.29 -73.58 -64.71
C ALA A 352 5.52 -74.50 -65.68
N VAL A 353 4.25 -74.79 -65.40
CA VAL A 353 3.37 -75.56 -66.30
C VAL A 353 3.18 -74.82 -67.63
N ARG A 354 2.96 -73.50 -67.59
CA ARG A 354 2.85 -72.69 -68.81
C ARG A 354 4.14 -72.72 -69.63
N THR A 355 5.28 -72.60 -68.97
CA THR A 355 6.60 -72.63 -69.60
C THR A 355 6.90 -74.00 -70.21
N LEU A 356 6.55 -75.08 -69.50
CA LEU A 356 6.68 -76.45 -70.00
C LEU A 356 5.85 -76.65 -71.28
N LEU A 357 4.58 -76.24 -71.26
CA LEU A 357 3.71 -76.34 -72.45
C LEU A 357 4.26 -75.53 -73.63
N GLN A 358 4.79 -74.33 -73.39
CA GLN A 358 5.43 -73.50 -74.43
C GLN A 358 6.72 -74.14 -74.97
N PHE A 359 7.49 -74.80 -74.10
CA PHE A 359 8.72 -75.49 -74.47
C PHE A 359 8.45 -76.75 -75.30
N GLU A 360 7.50 -77.58 -74.87
CA GLU A 360 7.07 -78.81 -75.59
C GLU A 360 6.48 -78.51 -76.97
N GLU A 361 5.90 -77.32 -77.17
CA GLU A 361 5.35 -76.88 -78.46
C GLU A 361 6.42 -76.32 -79.42
N GLN A 362 7.57 -75.87 -78.89
CA GLN A 362 8.63 -75.20 -79.65
C GLN A 362 9.89 -76.04 -79.89
N VAL A 363 10.11 -77.12 -79.11
CA VAL A 363 11.36 -77.88 -79.12
C VAL A 363 11.11 -79.37 -79.38
N ASP A 364 11.68 -79.89 -80.47
CA ASP A 364 11.75 -81.34 -80.76
C ASP A 364 12.65 -82.03 -79.71
N THR A 365 12.04 -82.84 -78.84
CA THR A 365 12.66 -83.43 -77.65
C THR A 365 13.74 -84.50 -77.94
N GLY A 366 14.08 -84.74 -79.21
CA GLY A 366 15.17 -85.64 -79.62
C GLY A 366 16.60 -85.11 -79.38
N ILE A 367 16.77 -83.85 -78.93
CA ILE A 367 18.10 -83.20 -78.80
C ILE A 367 18.64 -83.23 -77.35
N LEU A 368 17.85 -83.69 -76.36
CA LEU A 368 18.22 -83.67 -74.94
C LEU A 368 18.89 -84.96 -74.42
N GLU A 369 19.29 -85.87 -75.30
CA GLU A 369 20.24 -86.95 -74.96
C GLU A 369 21.68 -86.51 -75.26
N LYS A 370 22.17 -85.47 -74.58
CA LYS A 370 23.61 -85.26 -74.35
C LYS A 370 23.88 -84.21 -73.28
N ASN A 371 24.27 -84.73 -72.12
CA ASN A 371 25.16 -84.17 -71.09
C ASN A 371 24.87 -82.75 -70.58
N ALA A 372 24.33 -82.67 -69.36
CA ALA A 372 24.58 -81.55 -68.46
C ALA A 372 25.40 -82.08 -67.27
N GLU A 373 26.64 -81.60 -67.19
CA GLU A 373 27.59 -81.88 -66.12
C GLU A 373 27.07 -81.33 -64.77
N GLU A 374 27.30 -82.12 -63.71
CA GLU A 374 27.09 -81.73 -62.32
C GLU A 374 27.90 -80.46 -62.00
N LYS A 375 27.20 -79.39 -61.58
CA LYS A 375 27.85 -78.28 -60.89
C LYS A 375 28.01 -78.64 -59.42
N ASP A 376 29.27 -78.59 -58.99
CA ASP A 376 29.75 -78.67 -57.61
C ASP A 376 28.79 -77.98 -56.63
N MET A 377 28.16 -78.75 -55.76
CA MET A 377 27.44 -78.22 -54.61
C MET A 377 28.43 -78.01 -53.47
N PRO A 378 28.42 -76.85 -52.80
CA PRO A 378 29.29 -76.60 -51.65
C PRO A 378 29.05 -77.63 -50.56
N SER A 379 30.11 -77.99 -49.85
CA SER A 379 30.06 -79.00 -48.80
C SER A 379 29.22 -78.51 -47.61
N LEU A 380 28.64 -79.44 -46.84
CA LEU A 380 27.81 -79.12 -45.67
C LEU A 380 28.57 -78.27 -44.63
N GLU A 381 29.89 -78.45 -44.55
CA GLU A 381 30.79 -77.72 -43.65
C GLU A 381 30.95 -76.26 -44.09
N GLU A 382 31.16 -75.99 -45.39
CA GLU A 382 31.20 -74.63 -45.96
C GLU A 382 29.86 -73.89 -45.82
N LEU A 383 28.74 -74.61 -45.91
CA LEU A 383 27.42 -74.04 -45.70
C LEU A 383 27.21 -73.65 -44.22
N ASN A 384 27.66 -74.50 -43.29
CA ASN A 384 27.54 -74.24 -41.86
C ASN A 384 28.43 -73.09 -41.38
N ASP A 385 29.64 -72.98 -41.93
CA ASP A 385 30.53 -71.84 -41.70
C ASP A 385 29.91 -70.54 -42.23
N SER A 386 29.29 -70.58 -43.41
CA SER A 386 28.57 -69.43 -43.98
C SER A 386 27.37 -69.02 -43.12
N ILE A 387 26.60 -69.98 -42.58
CA ILE A 387 25.49 -69.71 -41.67
C ILE A 387 25.99 -69.06 -40.37
N SER A 388 27.10 -69.54 -39.81
CA SER A 388 27.70 -68.97 -38.60
C SER A 388 28.13 -67.51 -38.80
N VAL A 389 28.82 -67.22 -39.91
CA VAL A 389 29.25 -65.87 -40.29
C VAL A 389 28.04 -64.94 -40.52
N LEU A 390 27.03 -65.41 -41.25
CA LEU A 390 25.80 -64.62 -41.48
C LEU A 390 25.05 -64.35 -40.17
N THR A 391 25.04 -65.31 -39.24
CA THR A 391 24.41 -65.15 -37.92
C THR A 391 25.14 -64.11 -37.06
N GLN A 392 26.47 -64.13 -37.05
CA GLN A 392 27.27 -63.10 -36.38
C GLN A 392 27.04 -61.71 -36.99
N ASN A 393 27.00 -61.62 -38.32
CA ASN A 393 26.71 -60.36 -39.02
C ASN A 393 25.31 -59.84 -38.69
N MET A 394 24.31 -60.73 -38.63
CA MET A 394 22.94 -60.38 -38.25
C MET A 394 22.86 -59.85 -36.81
N GLN A 395 23.52 -60.52 -35.86
CA GLN A 395 23.59 -60.07 -34.47
C GLN A 395 24.28 -58.71 -34.35
N MET A 396 25.35 -58.49 -35.11
CA MET A 396 26.06 -57.22 -35.11
C MET A 396 25.20 -56.09 -35.67
N ILE A 397 24.54 -56.30 -36.82
CA ILE A 397 23.61 -55.34 -37.41
C ILE A 397 22.46 -55.02 -36.45
N HIS A 398 21.90 -56.02 -35.78
CA HIS A 398 20.82 -55.82 -34.83
C HIS A 398 21.26 -54.95 -33.65
N LYS A 399 22.45 -55.19 -33.09
CA LYS A 399 23.04 -54.36 -32.04
C LYS A 399 23.20 -52.91 -32.50
N THR A 400 23.71 -52.70 -33.72
CA THR A 400 23.86 -51.34 -34.27
C THR A 400 22.51 -50.64 -34.45
N ILE A 401 21.46 -51.36 -34.87
CA ILE A 401 20.10 -50.81 -34.98
C ILE A 401 19.58 -50.36 -33.61
N THR A 402 19.76 -51.17 -32.57
CA THR A 402 19.34 -50.80 -31.20
C THR A 402 20.09 -49.59 -30.67
N GLU A 403 21.39 -49.49 -30.95
CA GLU A 403 22.19 -48.31 -30.61
C GLU A 403 21.67 -47.07 -31.34
N TYR A 404 21.37 -47.17 -32.64
CA TYR A 404 20.80 -46.07 -33.40
C TYR A 404 19.41 -45.65 -32.89
N GLN A 405 18.55 -46.59 -32.53
CA GLN A 405 17.24 -46.29 -31.94
C GLN A 405 17.38 -45.52 -30.63
N LYS A 406 18.29 -45.94 -29.75
CA LYS A 406 18.57 -45.23 -28.50
C LYS A 406 19.11 -43.82 -28.75
N THR A 407 19.96 -43.65 -29.77
CA THR A 407 20.43 -42.30 -30.14
C THR A 407 19.31 -41.43 -30.68
N LEU A 408 18.40 -41.97 -31.51
CA LEU A 408 17.26 -41.24 -32.04
C LEU A 408 16.30 -40.80 -30.92
N GLU A 409 16.02 -41.66 -29.96
CA GLU A 409 15.20 -41.32 -28.79
C GLU A 409 15.83 -40.20 -27.95
N ASN A 410 17.15 -40.28 -27.71
CA ASN A 410 17.88 -39.24 -27.00
C ASN A 410 17.95 -37.91 -27.77
N LEU A 411 18.04 -37.94 -29.10
CA LEU A 411 17.95 -36.75 -29.94
C LEU A 411 16.53 -36.16 -29.92
N GLY A 412 15.49 -37.00 -29.89
CA GLY A 412 14.10 -36.59 -29.73
C GLY A 412 13.87 -35.83 -28.44
N MET A 413 14.30 -36.39 -27.30
CA MET A 413 14.20 -35.71 -25.99
C MET A 413 14.93 -34.36 -25.97
N GLN A 414 16.13 -34.28 -26.57
CA GLN A 414 16.86 -33.02 -26.67
C GLN A 414 16.17 -32.00 -27.59
N TYR A 415 15.47 -32.46 -28.63
CA TYR A 415 14.71 -31.59 -29.52
C TYR A 415 13.50 -31.00 -28.79
N ASP A 416 12.75 -31.82 -28.05
CA ASP A 416 11.60 -31.37 -27.25
C ASP A 416 12.04 -30.35 -26.20
N GLU A 417 13.14 -30.61 -25.47
CA GLU A 417 13.70 -29.67 -24.50
C GLU A 417 14.16 -28.36 -25.15
N TRP A 418 14.73 -28.44 -26.37
CA TRP A 418 15.11 -27.26 -27.13
C TRP A 418 13.90 -26.44 -27.58
N GLU A 419 12.81 -27.09 -27.98
CA GLU A 419 11.56 -26.44 -28.37
C GLU A 419 10.92 -25.70 -27.19
N ASP A 420 10.84 -26.34 -26.03
CA ASP A 420 10.38 -25.72 -24.77
C ASP A 420 11.22 -24.49 -24.40
N LYS A 421 12.55 -24.62 -24.46
CA LYS A 421 13.48 -23.51 -24.17
C LYS A 421 13.33 -22.37 -25.17
N LYS A 422 13.12 -22.67 -26.44
CA LYS A 422 12.92 -21.67 -27.50
C LYS A 422 11.61 -20.91 -27.31
N GLU A 423 10.52 -21.59 -26.97
CA GLU A 423 9.26 -20.94 -26.65
C GLU A 423 9.39 -20.06 -25.40
N ARG A 424 10.06 -20.58 -24.36
CA ARG A 424 10.30 -19.81 -23.14
C ARG A 424 11.16 -18.57 -23.37
N LEU A 425 12.19 -18.67 -24.23
CA LEU A 425 13.01 -17.52 -24.61
C LEU A 425 12.16 -16.45 -25.29
N LYS A 426 11.29 -16.83 -26.24
CA LYS A 426 10.40 -15.90 -26.94
C LYS A 426 9.46 -15.17 -25.99
N GLN A 427 8.87 -15.89 -25.02
CA GLN A 427 8.03 -15.28 -23.99
C GLN A 427 8.82 -14.27 -23.14
N LEU A 428 10.05 -14.61 -22.75
CA LEU A 428 10.91 -13.73 -21.96
C LEU A 428 11.36 -12.48 -22.73
N GLU A 429 11.63 -12.60 -24.03
CA GLU A 429 11.95 -11.47 -24.89
C GLU A 429 10.78 -10.49 -25.02
N GLU A 430 9.54 -11.01 -25.10
CA GLU A 430 8.34 -10.18 -25.16
C GLU A 430 8.11 -9.41 -23.85
N ILE A 431 8.22 -10.09 -22.70
CA ILE A 431 8.18 -9.46 -21.38
C ILE A 431 9.30 -8.41 -21.23
N GLN A 432 10.52 -8.73 -21.66
CA GLN A 432 11.64 -7.80 -21.59
C GLN A 432 11.36 -6.53 -22.39
N LYS A 433 10.78 -6.67 -23.59
CA LYS A 433 10.43 -5.53 -24.45
C LYS A 433 9.36 -4.64 -23.81
N GLU A 434 8.34 -5.24 -23.20
CA GLU A 434 7.28 -4.49 -22.48
C GLU A 434 7.85 -3.72 -21.29
N GLU A 435 8.68 -4.36 -20.46
CA GLU A 435 9.30 -3.72 -19.30
C GLU A 435 10.29 -2.61 -19.72
N GLN A 436 11.03 -2.79 -20.81
CA GLN A 436 11.89 -1.74 -21.37
C GLN A 436 11.08 -0.52 -21.84
N GLN A 437 9.92 -0.73 -22.46
CA GLN A 437 9.03 0.37 -22.85
C GLN A 437 8.49 1.11 -21.63
N LYS A 438 8.03 0.38 -20.61
CA LYS A 438 7.56 0.95 -19.35
C LYS A 438 8.65 1.77 -18.66
N PHE A 439 9.86 1.23 -18.59
CA PHE A 439 11.02 1.95 -18.05
C PHE A 439 11.33 3.23 -18.85
N HIS A 440 11.26 3.17 -20.19
CA HIS A 440 11.46 4.34 -21.05
C HIS A 440 10.44 5.44 -20.75
N TYR A 441 9.15 5.11 -20.66
CA TYR A 441 8.11 6.09 -20.35
C TYR A 441 8.26 6.68 -18.95
N LEU A 442 8.57 5.86 -17.94
CA LEU A 442 8.82 6.36 -16.57
C LEU A 442 10.03 7.29 -16.52
N LYS A 443 11.11 6.95 -17.24
CA LYS A 443 12.30 7.81 -17.34
C LYS A 443 11.96 9.13 -18.03
N LEU A 444 11.21 9.09 -19.13
CA LEU A 444 10.76 10.29 -19.84
C LEU A 444 9.89 11.17 -18.94
N ALA A 445 8.92 10.58 -18.24
CA ALA A 445 8.05 11.29 -17.30
C ALA A 445 8.88 11.97 -16.20
N LYS A 446 9.84 11.26 -15.59
CA LYS A 446 10.77 11.83 -14.61
C LYS A 446 11.55 13.02 -15.19
N THR A 447 12.10 12.88 -16.39
CA THR A 447 12.82 13.98 -17.06
C THR A 447 11.90 15.18 -17.30
N LYS A 448 10.66 14.97 -17.76
CA LYS A 448 9.69 16.05 -17.98
C LYS A 448 9.27 16.74 -16.68
N LEU A 449 9.03 16.00 -15.61
CA LEU A 449 8.72 16.54 -14.29
C LEU A 449 9.91 17.35 -13.73
N ASN A 450 11.13 16.87 -13.89
CA ASN A 450 12.33 17.61 -13.48
C ASN A 450 12.50 18.90 -14.31
N GLN A 451 12.32 18.84 -15.63
CA GLN A 451 12.35 20.02 -16.50
C GLN A 451 11.28 21.04 -16.09
N ALA A 452 10.06 20.59 -15.78
CA ALA A 452 8.98 21.45 -15.31
C ALA A 452 9.33 22.08 -13.94
N LYS A 453 9.88 21.29 -13.00
CA LYS A 453 10.37 21.79 -11.70
C LYS A 453 11.44 22.85 -11.90
N GLU A 454 12.49 22.56 -12.67
CA GLU A 454 13.58 23.49 -12.96
C GLU A 454 13.08 24.77 -13.65
N SER A 455 12.14 24.64 -14.59
CA SER A 455 11.53 25.78 -15.27
C SER A 455 10.71 26.65 -14.31
N LEU A 456 9.95 26.05 -13.39
CA LEU A 456 9.22 26.79 -12.35
C LEU A 456 10.19 27.49 -11.40
N THR A 457 11.19 26.78 -10.88
CA THR A 457 12.21 27.34 -10.00
C THR A 457 12.92 28.51 -10.70
N SER A 458 13.44 28.34 -11.91
CA SER A 458 14.14 29.40 -12.65
C SER A 458 13.26 30.63 -12.92
N ARG A 459 11.98 30.41 -13.29
CA ARG A 459 11.04 31.51 -13.59
C ARG A 459 10.71 32.35 -12.34
N TYR A 460 10.55 31.73 -11.18
CA TYR A 460 10.05 32.41 -9.99
C TYR A 460 11.13 32.75 -8.96
N THR A 461 12.29 32.09 -8.93
CA THR A 461 13.35 32.36 -7.94
C THR A 461 13.85 33.80 -7.99
N ALA A 462 14.17 34.34 -9.18
CA ALA A 462 14.67 35.71 -9.28
C ALA A 462 13.58 36.77 -8.95
N PRO A 463 12.34 36.69 -9.47
CA PRO A 463 11.27 37.60 -9.06
C PRO A 463 10.93 37.52 -7.56
N VAL A 464 10.88 36.31 -6.98
CA VAL A 464 10.59 36.13 -5.55
C VAL A 464 11.75 36.67 -4.71
N LEU A 465 13.01 36.40 -5.06
CA LEU A 465 14.16 36.93 -4.32
C LEU A 465 14.20 38.47 -4.36
N ASN A 466 13.97 39.08 -5.52
CA ASN A 466 13.92 40.54 -5.65
C ASN A 466 12.77 41.18 -4.84
N ALA A 467 11.58 40.58 -4.86
CA ALA A 467 10.45 41.05 -4.07
C ALA A 467 10.68 40.85 -2.57
N PHE A 468 11.30 39.72 -2.19
CA PHE A 468 11.69 39.40 -0.83
C PHE A 468 12.68 40.45 -0.28
N GLU A 469 13.76 40.73 -1.02
CA GLU A 469 14.77 41.73 -0.63
C GLU A 469 14.14 43.10 -0.46
N ARG A 470 13.23 43.50 -1.36
CA ARG A 470 12.49 44.77 -1.25
C ARG A 470 11.63 44.84 0.02
N TYR A 471 10.89 43.77 0.33
CA TYR A 471 10.08 43.73 1.56
C TYR A 471 10.93 43.69 2.82
N TYR A 472 12.02 42.92 2.79
CA TYR A 472 12.97 42.83 3.89
C TYR A 472 13.64 44.18 4.19
N ALA A 473 14.12 44.87 3.15
CA ALA A 473 14.66 46.23 3.24
C ALA A 473 13.64 47.22 3.81
N SER A 474 12.38 47.14 3.39
CA SER A 474 11.32 48.02 3.88
C SER A 474 11.04 47.87 5.38
N ILE A 475 11.25 46.68 5.97
CA ILE A 475 11.04 46.46 7.41
C ILE A 475 12.31 46.73 8.22
N THR A 476 13.48 46.33 7.70
CA THR A 476 14.74 46.36 8.47
C THR A 476 15.56 47.63 8.25
N GLY A 477 15.32 48.37 7.16
CA GLY A 477 16.17 49.49 6.72
C GLY A 477 17.58 49.06 6.31
N GLN A 478 17.82 47.76 6.11
CA GLN A 478 19.12 47.19 5.73
C GLN A 478 19.10 46.70 4.29
N ASP A 479 19.78 47.43 3.40
CA ASP A 479 19.86 47.10 1.96
C ASP A 479 21.12 46.28 1.59
N ASN A 480 22.00 46.04 2.57
CA ASN A 480 23.34 45.47 2.34
C ASN A 480 23.48 43.97 2.71
N MET A 481 22.37 43.27 2.95
CA MET A 481 22.41 41.81 3.20
C MET A 481 22.30 41.04 1.88
N GLU A 482 23.25 40.13 1.64
CA GLU A 482 23.27 39.27 0.45
C GLU A 482 22.47 37.99 0.77
N PHE A 483 21.27 37.88 0.20
CA PHE A 483 20.41 36.72 0.32
C PHE A 483 20.61 35.75 -0.85
N HIS A 484 20.51 34.46 -0.56
CA HIS A 484 20.52 33.42 -1.57
C HIS A 484 19.33 32.50 -1.38
N MET A 485 18.65 32.20 -2.48
CA MET A 485 17.55 31.24 -2.52
C MET A 485 17.98 30.03 -3.34
N ASP A 486 17.83 28.83 -2.77
CA ASP A 486 18.14 27.59 -3.47
C ASP A 486 16.96 27.07 -4.31
N ALA A 487 17.16 25.94 -4.99
CA ALA A 487 16.12 25.33 -5.83
C ALA A 487 14.93 24.75 -5.06
N ASN A 488 15.04 24.63 -3.73
CA ASN A 488 13.96 24.22 -2.82
C ASN A 488 13.29 25.44 -2.15
N ILE A 489 13.64 26.65 -2.59
CA ILE A 489 13.12 27.91 -2.04
C ILE A 489 13.54 28.11 -0.58
N ALA A 490 14.65 27.47 -0.17
CA ALA A 490 15.28 27.75 1.10
C ALA A 490 16.07 29.05 0.95
N VAL A 491 15.77 30.03 1.78
CA VAL A 491 16.50 31.29 1.83
C VAL A 491 17.66 31.16 2.82
N THR A 492 18.79 31.76 2.49
CA THR A 492 19.98 31.81 3.33
C THR A 492 20.56 33.21 3.26
N VAL A 493 21.25 33.62 4.32
CA VAL A 493 21.87 34.95 4.40
C VAL A 493 23.37 34.79 4.49
N LYS A 494 24.11 35.61 3.74
CA LYS A 494 25.56 35.63 3.82
C LYS A 494 26.00 36.70 4.82
N GLU A 495 26.57 36.25 5.93
CA GLU A 495 27.11 37.12 6.97
C GLU A 495 28.60 36.84 7.16
N GLN A 496 29.42 37.89 7.12
CA GLN A 496 30.88 37.80 7.34
C GLN A 496 31.56 36.74 6.43
N GLY A 497 31.09 36.62 5.19
CA GLY A 497 31.64 35.67 4.20
C GLY A 497 31.21 34.21 4.38
N LYS A 498 30.30 33.90 5.33
CA LYS A 498 29.69 32.57 5.48
C LYS A 498 28.19 32.61 5.22
N GLN A 499 27.70 31.66 4.44
CA GLN A 499 26.27 31.43 4.24
C GLN A 499 25.70 30.77 5.49
N ARG A 500 24.67 31.38 6.07
CA ARG A 500 23.97 30.89 7.26
C ARG A 500 22.52 30.59 6.94
N ASP A 501 22.04 29.53 7.57
CA ASP A 501 20.63 29.15 7.54
C ASP A 501 19.82 30.12 8.41
N ILE A 502 18.63 30.49 7.94
CA ILE A 502 17.69 31.36 8.67
C ILE A 502 17.30 30.76 10.01
N HIS A 503 17.25 29.43 10.13
CA HIS A 503 16.96 28.74 11.39
C HIS A 503 17.99 29.01 12.50
N THR A 504 19.16 29.57 12.15
CA THR A 504 20.19 29.99 13.11
C THR A 504 20.02 31.43 13.59
N LEU A 505 19.09 32.20 13.01
CA LEU A 505 18.76 33.56 13.41
C LEU A 505 17.74 33.59 14.55
N SER A 506 17.54 34.75 15.19
CA SER A 506 16.53 34.89 16.23
C SER A 506 15.11 34.68 15.68
N THR A 507 14.19 34.24 16.53
CA THR A 507 12.80 33.95 16.16
C THR A 507 12.11 35.12 15.45
N GLY A 508 12.36 36.37 15.88
CA GLY A 508 11.84 37.56 15.20
C GLY A 508 12.39 37.75 13.78
N TYR A 509 13.65 37.40 13.52
CA TYR A 509 14.20 37.40 12.16
C TYR A 509 13.63 36.26 11.31
N GLN A 510 13.41 35.09 11.90
CA GLN A 510 12.78 33.95 11.21
C GLN A 510 11.36 34.31 10.74
N ASP A 511 10.57 34.94 11.61
CA ASP A 511 9.21 35.39 11.27
C ASP A 511 9.22 36.51 10.23
N LEU A 512 10.12 37.49 10.37
CA LEU A 512 10.29 38.56 9.38
C LEU A 512 10.60 37.99 7.99
N VAL A 513 11.57 37.09 7.92
CA VAL A 513 11.94 36.43 6.65
C VAL A 513 10.75 35.63 6.11
N GLY A 514 10.04 34.91 6.99
CA GLY A 514 8.86 34.16 6.63
C GLY A 514 7.73 35.01 6.05
N ILE A 515 7.48 36.20 6.59
CA ILE A 515 6.43 37.12 6.12
C ILE A 515 6.85 37.74 4.78
N CYS A 516 8.06 38.27 4.70
CA CYS A 516 8.60 38.85 3.46
C CYS A 516 8.59 37.83 2.32
N LEU A 517 8.93 36.57 2.60
CA LEU A 517 8.93 35.51 1.59
C LEU A 517 7.51 35.19 1.11
N ARG A 518 6.53 35.11 2.02
CA ARG A 518 5.12 34.87 1.66
C ARG A 518 4.55 36.02 0.82
N LEU A 519 4.84 37.27 1.17
CA LEU A 519 4.43 38.43 0.36
C LEU A 519 5.11 38.43 -1.01
N ALA A 520 6.39 38.08 -1.07
CA ALA A 520 7.14 37.96 -2.32
C ALA A 520 6.55 36.87 -3.24
N PHE A 521 6.07 35.76 -2.66
CA PHE A 521 5.36 34.73 -3.40
C PHE A 521 4.03 35.22 -3.96
N VAL A 522 3.25 35.96 -3.17
CA VAL A 522 1.99 36.55 -3.66
C VAL A 522 2.27 37.45 -4.88
N ASP A 523 3.30 38.29 -4.79
CA ASP A 523 3.70 39.17 -5.89
C ASP A 523 4.17 38.43 -7.14
N ALA A 524 4.91 37.32 -6.97
CA ALA A 524 5.45 36.55 -8.09
C ALA A 524 4.42 35.60 -8.72
N MET A 525 3.45 35.11 -7.95
CA MET A 525 2.43 34.16 -8.42
C MET A 525 1.21 34.84 -9.03
N TYR A 526 0.83 36.02 -8.52
CA TYR A 526 -0.38 36.74 -8.95
C TYR A 526 0.00 38.05 -9.65
N GLU A 527 0.37 37.95 -10.93
CA GLU A 527 0.72 39.11 -11.76
C GLU A 527 -0.51 39.93 -12.20
N GLN A 528 -1.65 39.27 -12.44
CA GLN A 528 -2.88 39.89 -12.98
C GLN A 528 -4.04 39.94 -11.97
N GLU A 529 -3.96 39.13 -10.91
CA GLU A 529 -5.00 39.00 -9.89
C GLU A 529 -4.52 39.63 -8.58
N SER A 530 -5.46 39.97 -7.71
CA SER A 530 -5.15 40.53 -6.40
C SER A 530 -5.86 39.71 -5.32
N PRO A 531 -5.24 38.61 -4.87
CA PRO A 531 -5.84 37.76 -3.84
C PRO A 531 -5.99 38.51 -2.53
N MET A 532 -6.97 38.10 -1.75
CA MET A 532 -7.16 38.57 -0.38
C MET A 532 -6.10 37.91 0.53
N LEU A 533 -5.44 38.73 1.34
CA LEU A 533 -4.46 38.29 2.33
C LEU A 533 -5.13 38.27 3.70
N ILE A 534 -5.08 37.11 4.37
CA ILE A 534 -5.50 36.97 5.77
C ILE A 534 -4.24 36.76 6.60
N LEU A 535 -4.01 37.65 7.56
CA LEU A 535 -2.88 37.56 8.46
C LEU A 535 -3.41 37.48 9.89
N ASP A 536 -3.04 36.42 10.60
CA ASP A 536 -3.41 36.19 12.00
C ASP A 536 -2.16 36.30 12.87
N ASP A 537 -2.06 37.41 13.61
CA ASP A 537 -0.93 37.76 14.49
C ASP A 537 0.47 37.55 13.88
N PRO A 538 0.73 38.03 12.63
CA PRO A 538 1.95 37.73 11.90
C PRO A 538 3.23 38.32 12.52
N PHE A 539 3.12 39.37 13.33
CA PHE A 539 4.29 40.14 13.78
C PHE A 539 4.66 39.93 15.23
N THR A 540 4.08 38.97 15.96
CA THR A 540 4.23 38.79 17.42
C THR A 540 5.66 38.87 17.95
N ASN A 541 6.64 38.32 17.22
CA ASN A 541 8.04 38.27 17.63
C ASN A 541 8.91 39.44 17.13
N LEU A 542 8.33 40.45 16.46
CA LEU A 542 9.05 41.65 16.03
C LEU A 542 9.18 42.67 17.16
N ASP A 543 10.33 43.35 17.17
CA ASP A 543 10.53 44.57 17.96
C ASP A 543 9.75 45.75 17.38
N ASP A 544 9.56 46.77 18.19
CA ASP A 544 8.61 47.84 17.92
C ASP A 544 8.99 48.74 16.78
N ASP A 545 10.28 48.99 16.60
CA ASP A 545 10.80 49.71 15.45
C ASP A 545 10.45 48.95 14.16
N LYS A 546 10.57 47.61 14.15
CA LYS A 546 10.16 46.77 13.01
C LYS A 546 8.66 46.62 12.89
N VAL A 547 7.87 46.69 13.96
CA VAL A 547 6.40 46.69 13.89
C VAL A 547 5.89 47.95 13.20
N ILE A 548 6.47 49.12 13.50
CA ILE A 548 6.14 50.38 12.82
C ILE A 548 6.48 50.29 11.33
N ALA A 549 7.65 49.74 11.01
CA ALA A 549 8.04 49.51 9.62
C ALA A 549 7.11 48.48 8.92
N ALA A 550 6.72 47.41 9.62
CA ALA A 550 5.77 46.41 9.14
C ALA A 550 4.36 46.98 8.93
N ARG A 551 3.91 47.95 9.75
CA ARG A 551 2.66 48.70 9.53
C ARG A 551 2.71 49.45 8.22
N THR A 552 3.81 50.19 8.01
CA THR A 552 4.02 50.97 6.79
C THR A 552 4.04 50.05 5.57
N LEU A 553 4.71 48.90 5.68
CA LEU A 553 4.70 47.87 4.66
C LEU A 553 3.28 47.37 4.37
N LEU A 554 2.50 47.01 5.40
CA LEU A 554 1.13 46.53 5.20
C LEU A 554 0.22 47.57 4.56
N GLN A 555 0.39 48.85 4.87
CA GLN A 555 -0.33 49.94 4.21
C GLN A 555 0.01 50.02 2.72
N GLU A 556 1.28 49.82 2.36
CA GLU A 556 1.69 49.74 0.95
C GLU A 556 1.13 48.48 0.26
N VAL A 557 1.17 47.33 0.93
CA VAL A 557 0.59 46.06 0.43
C VAL A 557 -0.92 46.20 0.25
N ALA A 558 -1.61 46.89 1.16
CA ALA A 558 -3.05 47.13 1.12
C ALA A 558 -3.50 48.02 -0.05
N LYS A 559 -2.58 48.77 -0.68
CA LYS A 559 -2.89 49.49 -1.93
C LYS A 559 -3.10 48.55 -3.11
N LYS A 560 -2.51 47.35 -3.05
CA LYS A 560 -2.55 46.34 -4.12
C LYS A 560 -3.48 45.17 -3.77
N TYR A 561 -3.50 44.73 -2.53
CA TYR A 561 -4.27 43.56 -2.08
C TYR A 561 -5.27 43.93 -1.00
N GLN A 562 -6.40 43.21 -0.93
CA GLN A 562 -7.27 43.29 0.23
C GLN A 562 -6.60 42.57 1.40
N VAL A 563 -6.44 43.24 2.53
CA VAL A 563 -5.79 42.67 3.72
C VAL A 563 -6.80 42.57 4.87
N ILE A 564 -7.02 41.37 5.37
CA ILE A 564 -7.73 41.08 6.63
C ILE A 564 -6.66 40.77 7.67
N TYR A 565 -6.52 41.65 8.65
CA TYR A 565 -5.52 41.54 9.70
C TYR A 565 -6.20 41.27 11.03
N PHE A 566 -5.92 40.10 11.61
CA PHE A 566 -6.28 39.78 12.98
C PHE A 566 -5.07 40.02 13.87
N THR A 567 -5.29 40.73 14.97
CA THR A 567 -4.31 40.77 16.04
C THR A 567 -4.97 40.72 17.39
N CYS A 568 -4.32 40.02 18.31
CA CYS A 568 -4.64 40.05 19.72
C CYS A 568 -3.82 41.12 20.46
N SER A 569 -3.24 42.13 19.79
CA SER A 569 -2.45 43.22 20.41
C SER A 569 -2.79 44.60 19.88
N ASP A 570 -3.34 45.50 20.71
CA ASP A 570 -3.63 46.89 20.31
C ASP A 570 -2.37 47.66 19.92
N ALA A 571 -1.21 47.34 20.52
CA ALA A 571 0.07 47.93 20.14
C ALA A 571 0.46 47.58 18.69
N ARG A 572 -0.05 46.46 18.16
CA ARG A 572 0.16 45.96 16.80
C ARG A 572 -1.06 46.16 15.90
N SER A 573 -2.12 46.85 16.36
CA SER A 573 -3.26 47.21 15.51
C SER A 573 -2.78 48.06 14.33
N MET A 574 -3.12 47.70 13.09
CA MET A 574 -2.54 48.29 11.87
C MET A 574 -3.43 49.30 11.18
#